data_AF-A0A7X2NTK7-F1
#
_entry.id   AF-A0A7X2NTK7-F1
#
_cell.length_a   1.000
_cell.length_b   1.000
_cell.length_c   1.000
_cell.angle_alpha   90.00
_cell.angle_beta   90.00
_cell.angle_gamma   90.00
#
_symmetry.space_group_name_H-M   'P 1'
#
loop_
_entity.id
_entity.type
_entity.pdbx_description
1 polymer ?
#
loop_
_entity_poly.entity_id
_entity_poly.type
_entity_poly.pdbx_seq_one_letter_code
_entity_poly.pdbx_strand_id
1 'polypeptide(L)'
;MREEYSSSLSIRRILISLAIFAMIPLLSRFLNQYILNETLCTMFALNLGAAALIMYDWNLFGLHWNRFKNHLAESLLWAVIGFAALGLWFFFNQRLLHGSVLLPDKDTLARYPLAVPVILAAFSFSQSAVVNMTFKCLTDHFKIQTQEAVVILMSGFLFGLCFTLAEVSYPISLTEFVPGYFYNVVLVTILSYLYNQSGNLMPGILSMGTVYLILCIQLML
;
A
#
# COMPACT_ATOMS: atom_id res chain seq x y z
N MET A 1 -28.12 18.23 5.29
CA MET A 1 -28.38 16.80 5.51
C MET A 1 -27.16 16.03 5.04
N ARG A 2 -26.40 15.40 5.95
CA ARG A 2 -25.33 14.48 5.57
C ARG A 2 -26.02 13.19 5.14
N GLU A 3 -25.94 12.83 3.86
CA GLU A 3 -26.31 11.49 3.43
C GLU A 3 -25.36 10.50 4.10
N GLU A 4 -25.87 9.80 5.12
CA GLU A 4 -25.21 8.64 5.69
C GLU A 4 -25.29 7.50 4.66
N TYR A 5 -24.36 7.48 3.71
CA TYR A 5 -24.02 6.26 2.99
C TYR A 5 -23.32 5.29 3.96
N SER A 6 -24.10 4.65 4.82
CA SER A 6 -23.68 3.49 5.62
C SER A 6 -23.59 2.25 4.72
N SER A 7 -22.61 2.26 3.82
CA SER A 7 -22.21 1.05 3.09
C SER A 7 -21.13 0.36 3.92
N SER A 8 -21.51 -0.38 4.97
CA SER A 8 -20.57 -1.32 5.58
C SER A 8 -20.38 -2.50 4.61
N LEU A 9 -19.15 -2.76 4.20
CA LEU A 9 -18.76 -3.91 3.40
C LEU A 9 -19.24 -5.19 4.10
N SER A 10 -19.58 -6.22 3.32
CA SER A 10 -19.88 -7.52 3.92
C SER A 10 -18.59 -8.21 4.37
N ILE A 11 -18.63 -8.98 5.45
CA ILE A 11 -17.47 -9.76 5.92
C ILE A 11 -16.90 -10.64 4.79
N ARG A 12 -17.77 -11.23 3.96
CA ARG A 12 -17.37 -12.00 2.78
C ARG A 12 -16.48 -11.18 1.83
N ARG A 13 -16.84 -9.92 1.60
CA ARG A 13 -16.09 -9.02 0.73
C ARG A 13 -14.71 -8.71 1.32
N ILE A 14 -14.63 -8.44 2.62
CA ILE A 14 -13.38 -8.23 3.35
C ILE A 14 -12.45 -9.46 3.24
N LEU A 15 -12.99 -10.66 3.46
CA LEU A 15 -12.23 -11.91 3.36
C LEU A 15 -11.68 -12.15 1.95
N ILE A 16 -12.45 -11.82 0.91
CA ILE A 16 -11.98 -11.97 -0.48
C ILE A 16 -10.88 -10.94 -0.79
N SER A 17 -11.03 -9.67 -0.39
CA SER A 17 -9.98 -8.66 -0.60
C SER A 17 -8.69 -9.02 0.17
N LEU A 18 -8.81 -9.57 1.37
CA LEU A 18 -7.68 -10.13 2.12
C LEU A 18 -7.03 -11.33 1.43
N ALA A 19 -7.83 -12.24 0.86
CA ALA A 19 -7.32 -13.37 0.12
C ALA A 19 -6.55 -12.90 -1.13
N ILE A 20 -7.07 -11.93 -1.89
CA ILE A 20 -6.36 -11.35 -3.03
C ILE A 20 -5.02 -10.75 -2.58
N PHE A 21 -5.02 -9.98 -1.49
CA PHE A 21 -3.80 -9.41 -0.93
C PHE A 21 -2.77 -10.48 -0.55
N ALA A 22 -3.18 -11.53 0.18
CA ALA A 22 -2.30 -12.62 0.59
C ALA A 22 -1.80 -13.45 -0.61
N MET A 23 -2.56 -13.52 -1.69
CA MET A 23 -2.15 -14.23 -2.91
C MET A 23 -1.04 -13.53 -3.69
N ILE A 24 -0.81 -12.22 -3.49
CA ILE A 24 0.26 -11.47 -4.18
C ILE A 24 1.66 -12.06 -3.88
N PRO A 25 2.12 -12.12 -2.61
CA PRO A 25 3.43 -12.68 -2.31
C PRO A 25 3.51 -14.19 -2.61
N LEU A 26 2.41 -14.92 -2.45
CA LEU A 26 2.35 -16.35 -2.80
C LEU A 26 2.55 -16.59 -4.30
N LEU A 27 1.87 -15.80 -5.14
CA LEU A 27 1.99 -15.87 -6.59
C LEU A 27 3.39 -15.45 -7.04
N SER A 28 3.95 -14.36 -6.48
CA SER A 28 5.31 -13.93 -6.80
C SER A 28 6.32 -15.05 -6.52
N ARG A 29 6.28 -15.64 -5.31
CA ARG A 29 7.18 -16.73 -4.92
C ARG A 29 7.01 -17.97 -5.79
N PHE A 30 5.77 -18.34 -6.11
CA PHE A 30 5.49 -19.47 -6.99
C PHE A 30 6.09 -19.25 -8.38
N LEU A 31 5.89 -18.07 -8.99
CA LEU A 31 6.46 -17.74 -10.29
C LEU A 31 7.99 -17.69 -10.25
N ASN A 32 8.57 -17.22 -9.14
CA ASN A 32 10.02 -17.10 -8.99
C ASN A 32 10.74 -18.46 -8.98
N GLN A 33 10.04 -19.56 -8.67
CA GLN A 33 10.59 -20.92 -8.81
C GLN A 33 10.91 -21.29 -10.27
N TYR A 34 10.30 -20.60 -11.24
CA TYR A 34 10.44 -20.88 -12.66
C TYR A 34 11.19 -19.77 -13.41
N ILE A 35 10.86 -18.51 -13.13
CA ILE A 35 11.43 -17.35 -13.83
C ILE A 35 12.80 -16.97 -13.26
N LEU A 36 13.05 -17.28 -11.98
CA LEU A 36 14.30 -16.97 -11.27
C LEU A 36 14.66 -15.46 -11.33
N ASN A 37 13.64 -14.60 -11.32
CA ASN A 37 13.78 -13.14 -11.23
C ASN A 37 12.66 -12.59 -10.34
N GLU A 38 13.00 -12.29 -9.09
CA GLU A 38 12.05 -11.86 -8.07
C GLU A 38 11.35 -10.55 -8.44
N THR A 39 12.08 -9.57 -8.98
CA THR A 39 11.50 -8.28 -9.39
C THR A 39 10.44 -8.43 -10.46
N LEU A 40 10.67 -9.26 -11.48
CA LEU A 40 9.69 -9.50 -12.53
C LEU A 40 8.47 -10.27 -12.01
N CYS A 41 8.68 -11.27 -11.16
CA CYS A 41 7.59 -12.04 -10.55
C CYS A 41 6.72 -11.17 -9.62
N THR A 42 7.35 -10.34 -8.78
CA THR A 42 6.68 -9.41 -7.89
C THR A 42 5.97 -8.31 -8.67
N MET A 43 6.60 -7.77 -9.72
CA MET A 43 5.96 -6.81 -10.63
C MET A 43 4.66 -7.37 -11.23
N PHE A 44 4.71 -8.60 -11.73
CA PHE A 44 3.53 -9.26 -12.28
C PHE A 44 2.45 -9.46 -11.23
N ALA A 45 2.82 -10.01 -10.06
CA ALA A 45 1.89 -10.28 -8.97
C ALA A 45 1.24 -9.01 -8.41
N LEU A 46 1.99 -7.92 -8.25
CA LEU A 46 1.48 -6.63 -7.78
C LEU A 46 0.48 -6.03 -8.77
N ASN A 47 0.81 -6.01 -10.08
CA ASN A 47 -0.10 -5.47 -11.09
C ASN A 47 -1.39 -6.29 -11.19
N LEU A 48 -1.27 -7.62 -11.20
CA LEU A 48 -2.44 -8.50 -11.24
C LEU A 48 -3.29 -8.37 -9.96
N GLY A 49 -2.65 -8.33 -8.80
CA GLY A 49 -3.31 -8.18 -7.50
C GLY A 49 -4.03 -6.84 -7.37
N ALA A 50 -3.38 -5.74 -7.78
CA ALA A 50 -3.99 -4.41 -7.81
C ALA A 50 -5.21 -4.38 -8.74
N ALA A 51 -5.07 -4.92 -9.96
CA ALA A 51 -6.18 -5.00 -10.90
C ALA A 51 -7.34 -5.84 -10.34
N ALA A 52 -7.05 -7.01 -9.76
CA ALA A 52 -8.06 -7.88 -9.16
C ALA A 52 -8.79 -7.19 -7.99
N LEU A 53 -8.07 -6.50 -7.09
CA LEU A 53 -8.65 -5.71 -6.02
C LEU A 53 -9.53 -4.58 -6.56
N ILE A 54 -9.04 -3.80 -7.53
CA ILE A 54 -9.81 -2.70 -8.12
C ILE A 54 -11.09 -3.21 -8.81
N MET A 55 -11.00 -4.29 -9.58
CA MET A 55 -12.15 -4.87 -10.26
C MET A 55 -13.17 -5.45 -9.28
N TYR A 56 -12.70 -6.19 -8.27
CA TYR A 56 -13.57 -6.79 -7.26
C TYR A 56 -14.23 -5.73 -6.39
N ASP A 57 -13.48 -4.70 -6.00
CA ASP A 57 -13.92 -3.60 -5.16
C ASP A 57 -14.31 -2.34 -5.95
N TRP A 58 -14.72 -2.50 -7.22
CA TRP A 58 -14.95 -1.38 -8.15
C TRP A 58 -15.89 -0.29 -7.60
N ASN A 59 -16.98 -0.69 -6.93
CA ASN A 59 -17.91 0.28 -6.33
C ASN A 59 -17.28 1.08 -5.19
N LEU A 60 -16.41 0.44 -4.37
CA LEU A 60 -15.70 1.13 -3.29
C LEU A 60 -14.67 2.10 -3.88
N PHE A 61 -13.90 1.63 -4.86
CA PHE A 61 -12.94 2.45 -5.58
C PHE A 61 -13.62 3.66 -6.25
N GLY A 62 -14.73 3.43 -6.96
CA GLY A 62 -15.53 4.44 -7.63
C GLY A 62 -16.12 5.48 -6.68
N LEU A 63 -16.59 5.07 -5.49
CA LEU A 63 -17.04 6.00 -4.45
C LEU A 63 -15.90 6.94 -4.01
N HIS A 64 -14.72 6.38 -3.75
CA HIS A 64 -13.57 7.19 -3.33
C HIS A 64 -13.02 8.07 -4.44
N TRP A 65 -13.03 7.58 -5.68
CA TRP A 65 -12.70 8.38 -6.86
C TRP A 65 -13.65 9.57 -7.05
N ASN A 66 -14.96 9.35 -6.85
CA ASN A 66 -15.94 10.42 -6.93
C ASN A 66 -15.78 11.43 -5.79
N ARG A 67 -15.51 10.99 -4.56
CA ARG A 67 -15.19 11.88 -3.44
C ARG A 67 -13.95 12.74 -3.72
N PHE A 68 -12.91 12.11 -4.27
CA PHE A 68 -11.68 12.79 -4.68
C PHE A 68 -11.96 13.88 -5.72
N LYS A 69 -12.69 13.58 -6.79
CA LYS A 69 -13.06 14.56 -7.82
C LYS A 69 -13.89 15.73 -7.24
N ASN A 70 -14.82 15.42 -6.34
CA ASN A 70 -15.70 16.43 -5.74
C ASN A 70 -14.96 17.34 -4.75
N HIS A 71 -13.87 16.86 -4.13
CA HIS A 71 -13.05 17.59 -3.15
C HIS A 71 -11.57 17.60 -3.57
N LEU A 72 -11.32 17.95 -4.84
CA LEU A 72 -10.00 17.81 -5.46
C LEU A 72 -8.92 18.60 -4.74
N ALA A 73 -9.16 19.89 -4.45
CA ALA A 73 -8.18 20.77 -3.83
C ALA A 73 -7.77 20.29 -2.43
N GLU A 74 -8.75 19.91 -1.61
CA GLU A 74 -8.51 19.37 -0.27
C GLU A 74 -7.78 18.02 -0.34
N SER A 75 -8.19 17.13 -1.24
CA SER A 75 -7.54 15.83 -1.41
C SER A 75 -6.09 15.98 -1.89
N LEU A 76 -5.81 16.92 -2.78
CA LEU A 76 -4.44 17.21 -3.24
C LEU A 76 -3.59 17.81 -2.12
N LEU A 77 -4.14 18.70 -1.29
CA LEU A 77 -3.44 19.21 -0.11
C LEU A 77 -3.01 18.06 0.81
N TRP A 78 -3.93 17.14 1.12
CA TRP A 78 -3.61 15.97 1.93
C TRP A 78 -2.61 15.02 1.24
N ALA A 79 -2.66 14.89 -0.09
CA ALA A 79 -1.66 14.12 -0.83
C ALA A 79 -0.25 14.75 -0.70
N VAL A 80 -0.13 16.07 -0.73
CA VAL A 80 1.14 16.79 -0.52
C VAL A 80 1.65 16.64 0.91
N ILE A 81 0.77 16.76 1.90
CA ILE A 81 1.13 16.51 3.31
C ILE A 81 1.61 15.07 3.49
N GLY A 82 0.89 14.11 2.90
CA GLY A 82 1.26 12.69 2.89
C GLY A 82 2.61 12.45 2.23
N PHE A 83 2.88 13.10 1.10
CA PHE A 83 4.17 13.02 0.41
C PHE A 83 5.32 13.46 1.32
N ALA A 84 5.18 14.61 2.01
CA ALA A 84 6.19 15.09 2.95
C ALA A 84 6.39 14.14 4.14
N ALA A 85 5.30 13.68 4.75
CA ALA A 85 5.35 12.77 5.90
C ALA A 85 5.98 11.42 5.55
N LEU A 86 5.57 10.81 4.43
CA LEU A 86 6.12 9.54 3.96
C LEU A 86 7.56 9.68 3.47
N GLY A 87 7.90 10.79 2.80
CA GLY A 87 9.28 11.08 2.40
C GLY A 87 10.22 11.20 3.61
N LEU A 88 9.81 11.92 4.66
CA LEU A 88 10.55 12.01 5.91
C LEU A 88 10.67 10.65 6.61
N TRP A 89 9.56 9.88 6.65
CA TRP A 89 9.57 8.55 7.26
C TRP A 89 10.51 7.59 6.54
N PHE A 90 10.49 7.61 5.22
CA PHE A 90 11.37 6.79 4.41
C PHE A 90 12.85 7.21 4.59
N PHE A 91 13.14 8.51 4.65
CA PHE A 91 14.48 9.00 4.95
C PHE A 91 14.98 8.50 6.31
N PHE A 92 14.13 8.54 7.34
CA PHE A 92 14.44 7.97 8.65
C PHE A 92 14.71 6.46 8.55
N ASN A 93 13.89 5.73 7.79
CA ASN A 93 14.08 4.30 7.58
C ASN A 93 15.44 3.98 6.97
N GLN A 94 15.84 4.70 5.91
CA GLN A 94 17.13 4.46 5.25
C GLN A 94 18.34 4.76 6.14
N ARG A 95 18.23 5.70 7.07
CA ARG A 95 19.37 6.17 7.88
C ARG A 95 19.55 5.44 9.20
N LEU A 96 18.46 4.94 9.79
CA LEU A 96 18.47 4.45 11.17
C LEU A 96 17.86 3.06 11.31
N LEU A 97 16.67 2.86 10.76
CA LEU A 97 15.89 1.64 11.01
C LEU A 97 16.34 0.48 10.12
N HIS A 98 16.69 0.77 8.86
CA HIS A 98 17.00 -0.21 7.83
C HIS A 98 15.91 -1.28 7.66
N GLY A 99 14.64 -0.90 7.84
CA GLY A 99 13.50 -1.77 7.60
C GLY A 99 13.36 -2.10 6.11
N SER A 100 12.98 -3.34 5.82
CA SER A 100 12.77 -3.81 4.45
C SER A 100 11.64 -3.02 3.78
N VAL A 101 11.93 -2.46 2.60
CA VAL A 101 10.96 -1.80 1.75
C VAL A 101 10.94 -2.53 0.42
N LEU A 102 9.76 -2.93 -0.02
CA LEU A 102 9.59 -3.60 -1.30
C LEU A 102 9.93 -2.65 -2.45
N LEU A 103 11.09 -2.86 -3.07
CA LEU A 103 11.61 -2.08 -4.19
C LEU A 103 12.21 -3.04 -5.23
N PRO A 104 12.23 -2.65 -6.52
CA PRO A 104 12.86 -3.46 -7.57
C PRO A 104 14.38 -3.49 -7.42
N ASP A 105 15.00 -4.58 -7.85
CA ASP A 105 16.46 -4.69 -7.88
C ASP A 105 17.08 -3.92 -9.06
N LYS A 106 18.25 -3.31 -8.83
CA LYS A 106 18.96 -2.48 -9.82
C LYS A 106 19.40 -3.28 -11.04
N ASP A 107 19.78 -4.54 -10.86
CA ASP A 107 20.29 -5.38 -11.94
C ASP A 107 19.20 -5.73 -12.96
N THR A 108 17.98 -6.01 -12.50
CA THR A 108 16.82 -6.28 -13.34
C THR A 108 16.41 -5.03 -14.10
N LEU A 109 16.41 -3.85 -13.46
CA LEU A 109 16.13 -2.58 -14.13
C LEU A 109 17.12 -2.30 -15.27
N ALA A 110 18.40 -2.60 -15.06
CA ALA A 110 19.44 -2.44 -16.08
C ALA A 110 19.33 -3.48 -17.21
N ARG A 111 18.98 -4.75 -16.90
CA ARG A 111 18.86 -5.83 -17.89
C ARG A 111 17.60 -5.74 -18.75
N TYR A 112 16.50 -5.20 -18.22
CA TYR A 112 15.20 -5.17 -18.90
C TYR A 112 14.65 -3.73 -19.05
N PRO A 113 15.34 -2.85 -19.82
CA PRO A 113 14.97 -1.43 -19.92
C PRO A 113 13.55 -1.22 -20.48
N LEU A 114 13.08 -2.09 -21.36
CA LEU A 114 11.72 -2.02 -21.93
C LEU A 114 10.63 -2.35 -20.89
N ALA A 115 10.95 -3.14 -19.86
CA ALA A 115 10.00 -3.49 -18.79
C ALA A 115 9.94 -2.42 -17.69
N VAL A 116 10.90 -1.49 -17.64
CA VAL A 116 11.02 -0.47 -16.58
C VAL A 116 9.71 0.28 -16.32
N PRO A 117 8.98 0.82 -17.31
CA PRO A 117 7.74 1.54 -17.01
C PRO A 117 6.71 0.70 -16.25
N VAL A 118 6.61 -0.60 -16.57
CA VAL A 118 5.68 -1.52 -15.92
C VAL A 118 6.17 -1.91 -14.52
N ILE A 119 7.48 -2.06 -14.34
CA ILE A 119 8.11 -2.27 -13.03
C ILE A 119 7.88 -1.05 -12.13
N LEU A 120 8.14 0.16 -12.63
CA LEU A 120 7.91 1.40 -11.90
C LEU A 120 6.44 1.51 -11.50
N ALA A 121 5.50 1.25 -12.40
CA ALA A 121 4.07 1.27 -12.07
C ALA A 121 3.70 0.26 -10.98
N ALA A 122 4.27 -0.95 -11.02
CA ALA A 122 4.00 -2.00 -10.05
C ALA A 122 4.46 -1.63 -8.63
N PHE A 123 5.74 -1.29 -8.49
CA PHE A 123 6.37 -0.97 -7.20
C PHE A 123 6.04 0.44 -6.69
N SER A 124 5.24 1.22 -7.42
CA SER A 124 4.73 2.52 -6.96
C SER A 124 3.21 2.49 -6.76
N PHE A 125 2.46 2.74 -7.82
CA PHE A 125 1.01 2.95 -7.75
C PHE A 125 0.23 1.65 -7.55
N SER A 126 0.63 0.52 -8.15
CA SER A 126 -0.07 -0.75 -7.93
C SER A 126 0.10 -1.22 -6.49
N GLN A 127 1.32 -1.19 -5.95
CA GLN A 127 1.57 -1.48 -4.55
C GLN A 127 0.80 -0.52 -3.63
N SER A 128 0.83 0.78 -3.92
CA SER A 128 0.13 1.77 -3.11
C SER A 128 -1.39 1.57 -3.13
N ALA A 129 -1.95 1.22 -4.29
CA ALA A 129 -3.37 0.88 -4.42
C ALA A 129 -3.72 -0.36 -3.61
N VAL A 130 -2.92 -1.43 -3.71
CA VAL A 130 -3.09 -2.67 -2.92
C VAL A 130 -3.14 -2.34 -1.42
N VAL A 131 -2.13 -1.62 -0.91
CA VAL A 131 -2.02 -1.28 0.52
C VAL A 131 -3.22 -0.45 0.98
N ASN A 132 -3.56 0.64 0.28
CA ASN A 132 -4.65 1.53 0.68
C ASN A 132 -6.04 0.88 0.55
N MET A 133 -6.26 0.06 -0.48
CA MET A 133 -7.54 -0.63 -0.67
C MET A 133 -7.73 -1.74 0.35
N THR A 134 -6.72 -2.59 0.57
CA THR A 134 -6.81 -3.66 1.58
C THR A 134 -6.98 -3.07 2.97
N PHE A 135 -6.23 -2.00 3.31
CA PHE A 135 -6.43 -1.23 4.54
C PHE A 135 -7.88 -0.78 4.70
N LYS A 136 -8.47 -0.18 3.65
CA LYS A 136 -9.83 0.34 3.73
C LYS A 136 -10.87 -0.77 3.87
N CYS A 137 -10.71 -1.87 3.14
CA CYS A 137 -11.61 -3.02 3.27
C CYS A 137 -11.59 -3.59 4.69
N LEU A 138 -10.42 -3.68 5.31
CA LEU A 138 -10.26 -4.17 6.68
C LEU A 138 -10.85 -3.26 7.75
N THR A 139 -10.70 -1.95 7.57
CA THR A 139 -11.08 -0.96 8.59
C THR A 139 -12.53 -0.49 8.47
N ASP A 140 -13.28 -1.00 7.50
CA ASP A 140 -14.61 -0.50 7.16
C ASP A 140 -15.65 -0.65 8.29
N HIS A 141 -15.49 -1.66 9.15
CA HIS A 141 -16.38 -1.88 10.30
C HIS A 141 -15.98 -1.13 11.57
N PHE A 142 -14.82 -0.47 11.60
CA PHE A 142 -14.43 0.32 12.76
C PHE A 142 -15.27 1.61 12.78
N LYS A 143 -16.23 1.70 13.70
CA LYS A 143 -17.06 2.89 13.89
C LYS A 143 -16.26 3.98 14.61
N ILE A 144 -15.99 5.07 13.89
CA ILE A 144 -15.09 6.16 14.24
C ILE A 144 -15.93 7.40 14.57
N GLN A 145 -16.42 7.53 15.80
CA GLN A 145 -17.03 8.82 16.22
C GLN A 145 -16.48 9.34 17.54
N THR A 146 -15.78 8.54 18.35
CA THR A 146 -15.30 8.97 19.67
C THR A 146 -13.83 8.63 19.98
N GLN A 147 -13.14 7.85 19.14
CA GLN A 147 -11.76 7.40 19.40
C GLN A 147 -10.90 7.31 18.12
N GLU A 148 -10.84 8.38 17.33
CA GLU A 148 -10.08 8.44 16.06
C GLU A 148 -8.63 7.99 16.20
N ALA A 149 -7.92 8.49 17.22
CA ALA A 149 -6.53 8.13 17.47
C ALA A 149 -6.33 6.64 17.74
N VAL A 150 -7.24 6.01 18.49
CA VAL A 150 -7.17 4.57 18.80
C VAL A 150 -7.38 3.76 17.53
N VAL A 151 -8.34 4.14 16.68
CA VAL A 151 -8.59 3.43 15.41
C VAL A 151 -7.39 3.54 14.47
N ILE A 152 -6.80 4.73 14.35
CA ILE A 152 -5.60 4.97 13.53
C ILE A 152 -4.40 4.15 14.02
N LEU A 153 -4.22 4.04 15.34
CA LEU A 153 -3.14 3.24 15.91
C LEU A 153 -3.40 1.74 15.77
N MET A 154 -4.61 1.28 16.08
CA MET A 154 -4.99 -0.13 15.97
C MET A 154 -4.91 -0.63 14.52
N SER A 155 -5.35 0.20 13.57
CA SER A 155 -5.22 -0.11 12.15
C SER A 155 -3.76 -0.15 11.72
N GLY A 156 -2.93 0.78 12.22
CA GLY A 156 -1.47 0.76 12.08
C GLY A 156 -0.84 -0.55 12.55
N PHE A 157 -1.12 -0.96 13.79
CA PHE A 157 -0.59 -2.21 14.36
C PHE A 157 -1.05 -3.45 13.58
N LEU A 158 -2.36 -3.62 13.40
CA LEU A 158 -2.92 -4.82 12.79
C LEU A 158 -2.52 -4.94 11.32
N PHE A 159 -2.69 -3.87 10.54
CA PHE A 159 -2.41 -3.93 9.11
C PHE A 159 -0.92 -3.78 8.80
N GLY A 160 -0.16 -3.06 9.64
CA GLY A 160 1.30 -3.10 9.60
C GLY A 160 1.84 -4.52 9.81
N LEU A 161 1.20 -5.32 10.68
CA LEU A 161 1.58 -6.72 10.88
C LEU A 161 1.23 -7.57 9.65
N CYS A 162 0.01 -7.45 9.13
CA CYS A 162 -0.40 -8.16 7.91
C CYS A 162 0.53 -7.85 6.74
N PHE A 163 0.87 -6.58 6.54
CA PHE A 163 1.76 -6.15 5.47
C PHE A 163 3.17 -6.68 5.67
N THR A 164 3.69 -6.63 6.89
CA THR A 164 5.03 -7.18 7.18
C THR A 164 5.09 -8.69 6.95
N LEU A 165 4.05 -9.43 7.37
CA LEU A 165 3.99 -10.88 7.15
C LEU A 165 3.86 -11.25 5.67
N ALA A 166 3.22 -10.41 4.86
CA ALA A 166 3.13 -10.59 3.42
C ALA A 166 4.49 -10.41 2.73
N GLU A 167 5.30 -9.45 3.21
CA GLU A 167 6.55 -9.04 2.58
C GLU A 167 7.81 -9.69 3.17
N VAL A 168 7.75 -10.24 4.38
CA VAL A 168 8.94 -10.81 5.03
C VAL A 168 9.43 -12.06 4.30
N SER A 169 10.74 -12.10 4.05
CA SER A 169 11.42 -13.28 3.51
C SER A 169 11.29 -14.47 4.47
N TYR A 170 11.17 -15.67 3.89
CA TYR A 170 11.18 -16.91 4.67
C TYR A 170 12.50 -17.63 4.45
N PRO A 171 13.18 -18.09 5.53
CA PRO A 171 12.75 -18.08 6.93
C PRO A 171 12.79 -16.68 7.58
N ILE A 172 11.86 -16.42 8.50
CA ILE A 172 11.72 -15.11 9.17
C ILE A 172 12.94 -14.83 10.04
N SER A 173 13.71 -13.79 9.70
CA SER A 173 14.74 -13.24 10.57
C SER A 173 14.16 -12.13 11.45
N LEU A 174 14.36 -12.21 12.78
CA LEU A 174 13.93 -11.15 13.70
C LEU A 174 14.62 -9.81 13.42
N THR A 175 15.85 -9.83 12.90
CA THR A 175 16.60 -8.61 12.56
C THR A 175 16.01 -7.86 11.37
N GLU A 176 15.26 -8.54 10.50
CA GLU A 176 14.55 -7.93 9.37
C GLU A 176 13.09 -7.64 9.75
N PHE A 177 12.47 -8.56 10.48
CA PHE A 177 11.07 -8.49 10.86
C PHE A 177 10.79 -7.31 11.78
N VAL A 178 11.58 -7.08 12.83
CA VAL A 178 11.29 -6.02 13.80
C VAL A 178 11.41 -4.62 13.17
N PRO A 179 12.48 -4.28 12.43
CA PRO A 179 12.57 -3.01 11.74
C PRO A 179 11.51 -2.86 10.63
N GLY A 180 11.26 -3.92 9.85
CA GLY A 180 10.21 -3.92 8.82
C GLY A 180 8.81 -3.72 9.39
N TYR A 181 8.50 -4.38 10.52
CA TYR A 181 7.23 -4.22 11.21
C TYR A 181 7.05 -2.80 11.71
N PHE A 182 8.06 -2.23 12.38
CA PHE A 182 7.99 -0.86 12.85
C PHE A 182 7.82 0.14 11.70
N TYR A 183 8.54 -0.06 10.58
CA TYR A 183 8.38 0.71 9.36
C TYR A 183 6.94 0.69 8.86
N ASN A 184 6.36 -0.52 8.74
CA ASN A 184 5.02 -0.73 8.20
C ASN A 184 3.91 -0.23 9.12
N VAL A 185 4.08 -0.32 10.45
CA VAL A 185 3.11 0.24 11.42
C VAL A 185 2.99 1.75 11.21
N VAL A 186 4.11 2.47 11.19
CA VAL A 186 4.09 3.93 11.02
C VAL A 186 3.59 4.33 9.63
N LEU A 187 4.00 3.61 8.58
CA LEU A 187 3.50 3.79 7.21
C LEU A 187 1.97 3.71 7.18
N VAL A 188 1.40 2.64 7.73
CA VAL A 188 -0.05 2.43 7.75
C VAL A 188 -0.76 3.45 8.63
N THR A 189 -0.17 3.85 9.77
CA THR A 189 -0.70 4.92 10.61
C THR A 189 -0.80 6.24 9.85
N ILE A 190 0.22 6.61 9.06
CA ILE A 190 0.18 7.80 8.20
C ILE A 190 -0.94 7.67 7.16
N LEU A 191 -1.05 6.53 6.47
CA LEU A 191 -2.11 6.28 5.47
C LEU A 191 -3.51 6.35 6.10
N SER A 192 -3.68 5.77 7.29
CA SER A 192 -4.92 5.81 8.05
C SER A 192 -5.29 7.25 8.44
N TYR A 193 -4.31 8.06 8.82
CA TYR A 193 -4.51 9.47 9.13
C TYR A 193 -4.95 10.24 7.87
N LEU A 194 -4.26 10.07 6.74
CA LEU A 194 -4.62 10.72 5.47
C LEU A 194 -6.03 10.35 5.01
N TYR A 195 -6.41 9.08 5.17
CA TYR A 195 -7.77 8.62 4.89
C TYR A 195 -8.80 9.30 5.80
N ASN A 196 -8.52 9.37 7.11
CA ASN A 196 -9.42 9.99 8.08
C ASN A 196 -9.66 11.48 7.77
N GLN A 197 -8.60 12.21 7.39
CA GLN A 197 -8.71 13.64 7.09
C GLN A 197 -9.43 13.93 5.77
N SER A 198 -9.22 13.11 4.74
CA SER A 198 -9.75 13.36 3.39
C SER A 198 -11.04 12.60 3.06
N GLY A 199 -11.44 11.64 3.90
CA GLY A 199 -12.58 10.75 3.67
C GLY A 199 -12.45 9.87 2.42
N ASN A 200 -11.26 9.79 1.82
CA ASN A 200 -11.00 8.99 0.62
C ASN A 200 -9.58 8.44 0.54
N LEU A 201 -9.40 7.40 -0.27
CA LEU A 201 -8.14 6.65 -0.36
C LEU A 201 -7.11 7.25 -1.34
N MET A 202 -7.50 8.24 -2.16
CA MET A 202 -6.62 8.78 -3.20
C MET A 202 -5.41 9.54 -2.64
N PRO A 203 -5.51 10.35 -1.56
CA PRO A 203 -4.33 10.98 -0.97
C PRO A 203 -3.28 9.97 -0.51
N GLY A 204 -3.70 8.86 0.07
CA GLY A 204 -2.81 7.75 0.45
C GLY A 204 -2.16 7.09 -0.76
N ILE A 205 -2.94 6.79 -1.82
CA ILE A 205 -2.42 6.20 -3.06
C ILE A 205 -1.41 7.14 -3.75
N LEU A 206 -1.76 8.41 -3.88
CA LEU A 206 -0.93 9.39 -4.59
C LEU A 206 0.35 9.69 -3.82
N SER A 207 0.27 9.88 -2.50
CA SER A 207 1.45 10.18 -1.68
C SER A 207 2.45 9.02 -1.66
N MET A 208 2.01 7.82 -1.27
CA MET A 208 2.87 6.64 -1.20
C MET A 208 3.36 6.23 -2.60
N GLY A 209 2.48 6.22 -3.61
CA GLY A 209 2.86 5.93 -4.98
C GLY A 209 3.93 6.88 -5.51
N THR A 210 3.79 8.20 -5.25
CA THR A 210 4.79 9.18 -5.70
C THR A 210 6.13 9.02 -4.97
N VAL A 211 6.12 8.81 -3.65
CA VAL A 211 7.36 8.56 -2.90
C VAL A 211 8.05 7.31 -3.45
N TYR A 212 7.32 6.20 -3.61
CA TYR A 212 7.91 4.94 -4.09
C TYR A 212 8.40 5.04 -5.53
N LEU A 213 7.71 5.80 -6.39
CA LEU A 213 8.18 6.08 -7.74
C LEU A 213 9.52 6.80 -7.74
N ILE A 214 9.69 7.84 -6.91
CA ILE A 214 10.96 8.57 -6.79
C ILE A 214 12.07 7.64 -6.33
N LEU A 215 11.79 6.75 -5.39
CA LEU A 215 12.77 5.78 -4.89
C LEU A 215 13.18 4.77 -5.95
N CYS A 216 12.23 4.26 -6.72
CA CYS A 216 12.52 3.36 -7.83
C CYS A 216 13.38 4.07 -8.90
N ILE A 217 13.11 5.35 -9.19
CA ILE A 217 13.93 6.15 -10.11
C ILE A 217 15.33 6.36 -9.54
N GLN A 218 15.47 6.66 -8.25
CA GLN A 218 16.78 6.84 -7.60
C GLN A 218 17.65 5.58 -7.65
N LEU A 219 17.05 4.38 -7.62
CA LEU A 219 17.79 3.12 -7.77
C LEU A 219 18.42 2.97 -9.16
N MET A 220 17.86 3.63 -10.18
CA MET A 220 18.36 3.59 -11.55
C MET A 220 19.51 4.57 -11.81
N LEU A 221 19.63 5.61 -11.00
CA LEU A 221 20.72 6.60 -11.06
C LEU A 221 22.01 6.02 -10.44
#